data_AF-A0A947CLR0-F1
#
_entry.id   AF-A0A947CLR0-F1
#
_cell.length_a   1.000
_cell.length_b   1.000
_cell.length_c   1.000
_cell.angle_alpha   90.00
_cell.angle_beta   90.00
_cell.angle_gamma   90.00
#
_symmetry.space_group_name_H-M   'P 1'
#
loop_
_entity.id
_entity.type
_entity.pdbx_description
1 polymer ?
#
loop_
_entity_poly.entity_id
_entity_poly.type
_entity_poly.pdbx_seq_one_letter_code
_entity_poly.pdbx_strand_id
1 'polypeptide(L)'
;MLRSSRTERPRFRPPARPGRPWLVMCVLLVGTVAVSGPCAAAGGGGKVGACCLPDGTCFEDEQFVCDFFGGMFQGVDSTCDTTECFEFGPCCLLGGSCVAAQTRDQCESLGGSYQGHLETCDSVDCDADGACCFSDGQCFDTTEPECDVFGGEYQGLGVFCAAATCDPMGACCFADGSCVTTTAASCIGVFDGFYEGDGTACPPGGCEPRGACCLADRSCLSDATPSQCADLGGAFIGPETFCVPDPCVACPADLDGSGDVGFTDLLAVLSQWGPCAACPEDIDGSGDVGFADLLAVLSTFGPCM
;
A
#
# COMPACT_ATOMS: atom_id res chain seq x y z
N MET A 1 51.78 -37.92 -2.15
CA MET A 1 50.33 -38.04 -2.48
C MET A 1 49.67 -38.84 -1.37
N LEU A 2 49.20 -38.15 -0.33
CA LEU A 2 48.59 -38.77 0.85
C LEU A 2 47.12 -39.08 0.56
N ARG A 3 46.72 -40.33 0.84
CA ARG A 3 45.37 -40.86 0.61
C ARG A 3 44.37 -40.28 1.61
N SER A 4 43.21 -39.89 1.09
CA SER A 4 42.01 -39.49 1.81
C SER A 4 41.39 -40.68 2.57
N SER A 5 41.16 -40.53 3.87
CA SER A 5 40.38 -41.43 4.70
C SER A 5 38.97 -40.87 4.89
N ARG A 6 37.96 -41.57 4.36
CA ARG A 6 36.53 -41.33 4.64
C ARG A 6 36.24 -41.52 6.12
N THR A 7 35.59 -40.54 6.74
CA THR A 7 34.92 -40.67 8.04
C THR A 7 33.60 -41.43 7.86
N GLU A 8 33.50 -42.63 8.42
CA GLU A 8 32.23 -43.37 8.54
C GLU A 8 31.41 -42.81 9.70
N ARG A 9 30.13 -42.49 9.45
CA ARG A 9 29.17 -42.08 10.50
C ARG A 9 28.79 -43.31 11.36
N PRO A 10 28.84 -43.24 12.70
CA PRO A 10 28.37 -44.33 13.55
C PRO A 10 26.83 -44.41 13.51
N ARG A 11 26.30 -45.60 13.21
CA ARG A 11 24.87 -45.92 13.37
C ARG A 11 24.58 -46.21 14.85
N PHE A 12 23.74 -45.41 15.48
CA PHE A 12 23.21 -45.72 16.82
C PHE A 12 22.00 -46.66 16.71
N ARG A 13 22.06 -47.79 17.41
CA ARG A 13 20.89 -48.61 17.76
C ARG A 13 20.37 -48.14 19.12
N PRO A 14 19.06 -47.96 19.32
CA PRO A 14 18.53 -47.64 20.64
C PRO A 14 18.52 -48.91 21.51
N PRO A 15 19.01 -48.88 22.76
CA PRO A 15 18.81 -49.97 23.69
C PRO A 15 17.54 -49.78 24.52
N ALA A 16 16.89 -50.91 24.77
CA ALA A 16 15.76 -51.07 25.63
C ALA A 16 16.16 -51.00 27.12
N ARG A 17 15.30 -50.34 27.90
CA ARG A 17 15.14 -50.35 29.37
C ARG A 17 15.86 -49.25 30.18
N PRO A 18 15.16 -48.59 31.11
CA PRO A 18 15.71 -47.56 32.00
C PRO A 18 16.39 -48.19 33.23
N GLY A 19 17.44 -47.53 33.75
CA GLY A 19 17.93 -47.80 35.12
C GLY A 19 19.41 -48.15 35.30
N ARG A 20 20.32 -47.79 34.38
CA ARG A 20 21.77 -47.88 34.65
C ARG A 20 22.45 -46.52 34.46
N PRO A 21 23.24 -46.02 35.44
CA PRO A 21 23.96 -44.76 35.28
C PRO A 21 25.04 -44.91 34.20
N TRP A 22 25.14 -43.89 33.35
CA TRP A 22 26.14 -43.77 32.30
C TRP A 22 27.53 -43.55 32.92
N LEU A 23 28.52 -44.34 32.52
CA LEU A 23 29.92 -43.97 32.68
C LEU A 23 30.31 -43.18 31.42
N VAL A 24 30.13 -41.87 31.44
CA VAL A 24 30.65 -40.99 30.39
C VAL A 24 32.11 -40.70 30.72
N MET A 25 33.03 -41.21 29.89
CA MET A 25 34.44 -40.84 29.95
C MET A 25 34.62 -39.50 29.21
N CYS A 26 34.69 -38.41 29.96
CA CYS A 26 35.08 -37.11 29.41
C CYS A 26 36.60 -36.99 29.36
N VAL A 27 37.14 -36.54 28.23
CA VAL A 27 38.55 -36.16 28.09
C VAL A 27 38.59 -34.63 28.01
N LEU A 28 38.95 -33.99 29.13
CA LEU A 28 39.27 -32.57 29.15
C LEU A 28 40.72 -32.39 28.70
N LEU A 29 40.91 -31.72 27.55
CA LEU A 29 42.23 -31.29 27.10
C LEU A 29 42.52 -29.91 27.68
N VAL A 30 43.28 -29.86 28.78
CA VAL A 30 43.90 -28.63 29.27
C VAL A 30 45.38 -28.70 28.91
N GLY A 31 45.75 -28.10 27.77
CA GLY A 31 47.11 -28.19 27.22
C GLY A 31 47.47 -29.59 26.71
N THR A 32 48.73 -30.02 26.91
CA THR A 32 49.27 -31.31 26.40
C THR A 32 49.08 -32.50 27.35
N VAL A 33 48.38 -32.33 28.47
CA VAL A 33 48.17 -33.39 29.47
C VAL A 33 46.71 -33.84 29.44
N ALA A 34 46.49 -35.09 29.03
CA ALA A 34 45.19 -35.75 29.17
C ALA A 34 45.08 -36.34 30.59
N VAL A 35 44.21 -35.76 31.42
CA VAL A 35 43.86 -36.36 32.70
C VAL A 35 42.58 -37.18 32.49
N SER A 36 42.73 -38.51 32.42
CA SER A 36 41.59 -39.43 32.46
C SER A 36 41.27 -39.78 33.91
N GLY A 37 40.18 -39.21 34.40
CA GLY A 37 39.58 -39.58 35.68
C GLY A 37 38.08 -39.81 35.52
N PRO A 38 37.43 -40.58 36.40
CA PRO A 38 35.98 -40.56 36.48
C PRO A 38 35.58 -39.12 36.82
N CYS A 39 34.90 -38.44 35.90
CA CYS A 39 34.05 -37.33 36.30
C CYS A 39 33.04 -37.95 37.26
N ALA A 40 33.25 -37.75 38.57
CA ALA A 40 32.15 -37.87 39.49
C ALA A 40 31.07 -36.94 38.93
N ALA A 41 29.97 -37.53 38.45
CA ALA A 41 28.71 -36.81 38.40
C ALA A 41 28.61 -36.17 39.78
N ALA A 42 28.71 -34.84 39.83
CA ALA A 42 28.38 -34.11 41.02
C ALA A 42 26.93 -34.49 41.31
N GLY A 43 26.73 -35.45 42.21
CA GLY A 43 25.42 -35.87 42.70
C GLY A 43 24.85 -34.76 43.59
N GLY A 44 24.64 -33.58 43.02
CA GLY A 44 23.61 -32.67 43.47
C GLY A 44 22.37 -33.04 42.69
N GLY A 45 21.24 -33.28 43.37
CA GLY A 45 19.96 -33.42 42.69
C GLY A 45 19.63 -32.12 41.96
N GLY A 46 20.09 -31.99 40.72
CA GLY A 46 19.65 -30.92 39.85
C GLY A 46 18.15 -31.08 39.69
N LYS A 47 17.44 -29.99 39.94
CA LYS A 47 15.99 -30.00 39.81
C LYS A 47 15.68 -30.03 38.31
N VAL A 48 15.01 -31.10 37.90
CA VAL A 48 14.56 -31.33 36.53
C VAL A 48 13.31 -30.49 36.27
N GLY A 49 13.16 -30.01 35.04
CA GLY A 49 11.97 -29.32 34.56
C GLY A 49 11.83 -29.48 33.05
N ALA A 50 10.68 -29.07 32.52
CA ALA A 50 10.43 -29.03 31.09
C ALA A 50 11.31 -27.97 30.42
N CYS A 51 11.99 -28.40 29.37
CA CYS A 51 12.76 -27.58 28.47
C CYS A 51 12.03 -27.52 27.14
N CYS A 52 11.58 -26.33 26.76
CA CYS A 52 11.03 -26.09 25.44
C CYS A 52 12.16 -25.72 24.50
N LEU A 53 12.38 -26.53 23.48
CA LEU A 53 13.26 -26.17 22.37
C LEU A 53 12.54 -25.22 21.43
N PRO A 54 13.29 -24.44 20.64
CA PRO A 54 12.68 -23.49 19.72
C PRO A 54 11.65 -24.16 18.81
N ASP A 55 11.92 -25.40 18.34
CA ASP A 55 11.10 -26.18 17.38
C ASP A 55 9.80 -26.75 17.95
N GLY A 56 9.40 -26.25 19.12
CA GLY A 56 8.24 -26.73 19.87
C GLY A 56 8.46 -28.10 20.51
N THR A 57 9.63 -28.74 20.33
CA THR A 57 9.91 -29.99 21.02
C THR A 57 10.15 -29.75 22.50
N CYS A 58 9.65 -30.66 23.32
CA CYS A 58 9.81 -30.59 24.77
C CYS A 58 10.59 -31.81 25.28
N PHE A 59 11.55 -31.57 26.17
CA PHE A 59 12.19 -32.63 26.94
C PHE A 59 12.39 -32.19 28.40
N GLU A 60 12.52 -33.14 29.32
CA GLU A 60 12.69 -32.85 30.75
C GLU A 60 14.15 -33.08 31.16
N ASP A 61 14.84 -32.03 31.58
CA ASP A 61 16.23 -32.12 32.07
C ASP A 61 16.54 -30.96 33.03
N GLU A 62 17.78 -30.84 33.49
CA GLU A 62 18.26 -29.73 34.29
C GLU A 62 18.39 -28.44 33.46
N GLN A 63 18.24 -27.28 34.11
CA GLN A 63 18.36 -25.96 33.47
C GLN A 63 19.64 -25.82 32.62
N PHE A 64 20.78 -26.30 33.12
CA PHE A 64 22.04 -26.24 32.39
C PHE A 64 21.99 -27.00 31.05
N VAL A 65 21.30 -28.14 31.01
CA VAL A 65 21.13 -28.93 29.78
C VAL A 65 20.16 -28.21 28.85
N CYS A 66 19.10 -27.61 29.40
CA CYS A 66 18.16 -26.81 28.61
C CYS A 66 18.84 -25.62 27.91
N ASP A 67 19.62 -24.85 28.67
CA ASP A 67 20.39 -23.71 28.16
C ASP A 67 21.43 -24.18 27.12
N PHE A 68 22.06 -25.34 27.33
CA PHE A 68 23.05 -25.92 26.40
C PHE A 68 22.45 -26.25 25.04
N PHE A 69 21.20 -26.69 24.98
CA PHE A 69 20.49 -26.96 23.72
C PHE A 69 19.76 -25.73 23.16
N GLY A 70 19.91 -24.55 23.77
CA GLY A 70 19.24 -23.32 23.33
C GLY A 70 17.73 -23.32 23.57
N GLY A 71 17.25 -24.13 24.53
CA GLY A 71 15.86 -24.16 24.94
C GLY A 71 15.55 -23.19 26.07
N MET A 72 14.26 -22.95 26.29
CA MET A 72 13.74 -22.17 27.41
C MET A 72 13.30 -23.11 28.54
N PHE A 73 13.93 -22.98 29.70
CA PHE A 73 13.61 -23.76 30.89
C PHE A 73 12.36 -23.22 31.59
N GLN A 74 11.33 -24.05 31.74
CA GLN A 74 10.01 -23.65 32.26
C GLN A 74 9.94 -23.67 33.79
N GLY A 75 11.07 -23.87 34.44
CA GLY A 75 11.19 -23.94 35.90
C GLY A 75 11.20 -25.37 36.42
N VAL A 76 11.61 -25.49 37.68
CA VAL A 76 11.77 -26.79 38.35
C VAL A 76 10.42 -27.46 38.60
N ASP A 77 10.37 -28.78 38.46
CA ASP A 77 9.16 -29.61 38.60
C ASP A 77 8.06 -29.37 37.53
N SER A 78 8.36 -28.59 36.48
CA SER A 78 7.53 -28.54 35.26
C SER A 78 7.71 -29.81 34.43
N THR A 79 6.67 -30.22 33.71
CA THR A 79 6.67 -31.46 32.89
C THR A 79 6.23 -31.19 31.47
N CYS A 80 6.72 -31.95 30.50
CA CYS A 80 6.32 -31.80 29.10
C CYS A 80 4.87 -32.20 28.82
N ASP A 81 4.24 -32.93 29.74
CA ASP A 81 2.81 -33.29 29.65
C ASP A 81 1.89 -32.10 29.94
N THR A 82 2.34 -31.15 30.75
CA THR A 82 1.56 -29.97 31.16
C THR A 82 2.09 -28.66 30.57
N THR A 83 3.23 -28.72 29.89
CA THR A 83 3.92 -27.57 29.32
C THR A 83 3.67 -27.53 27.83
N GLU A 84 2.92 -26.53 27.37
CA GLU A 84 2.74 -26.28 25.95
C GLU A 84 3.95 -25.50 25.43
N CYS A 85 4.87 -26.20 24.77
CA CYS A 85 5.99 -25.57 24.10
C CYS A 85 5.52 -25.00 22.76
N PHE A 86 5.29 -23.69 22.73
CA PHE A 86 4.98 -22.95 21.51
C PHE A 86 6.25 -22.63 20.73
N GLU A 87 6.14 -22.40 19.43
CA GLU A 87 7.22 -21.80 18.65
C GLU A 87 7.48 -20.38 19.18
N PHE A 88 8.71 -20.12 19.63
CA PHE A 88 9.16 -18.80 20.08
C PHE A 88 10.29 -18.28 19.19
N GLY A 89 10.38 -16.96 19.10
CA GLY A 89 11.28 -16.25 18.20
C GLY A 89 11.48 -14.80 18.62
N PRO A 90 12.28 -14.02 17.88
CA PRO A 90 12.52 -12.63 18.19
C PRO A 90 11.33 -11.77 17.76
N CYS A 91 11.05 -10.75 18.57
CA CYS A 91 10.02 -9.76 18.34
C CYS A 91 10.67 -8.39 18.14
N CYS A 92 10.51 -7.79 16.96
CA CYS A 92 10.97 -6.43 16.71
C CYS A 92 9.90 -5.45 17.17
N LEU A 93 10.23 -4.60 18.15
CA LEU A 93 9.36 -3.54 18.63
C LEU A 93 9.57 -2.25 17.80
N LEU A 94 8.57 -1.35 17.89
CA LEU A 94 8.69 0.02 17.39
C LEU A 94 9.96 0.70 17.95
N GLY A 95 10.79 1.25 17.08
CA GLY A 95 12.07 1.89 17.43
C GLY A 95 13.29 0.96 17.47
N GLY A 96 13.21 -0.21 16.83
CA GLY A 96 14.35 -1.08 16.52
C GLY A 96 14.82 -2.00 17.66
N SER A 97 14.16 -1.94 18.82
CA SER A 97 14.46 -2.83 19.94
C SER A 97 13.98 -4.26 19.67
N CYS A 98 14.86 -5.24 19.80
CA CYS A 98 14.51 -6.65 19.69
C CYS A 98 14.27 -7.28 21.07
N VAL A 99 13.14 -7.99 21.22
CA VAL A 99 12.84 -8.82 22.39
C VAL A 99 12.88 -10.29 22.00
N ALA A 100 13.80 -11.05 22.57
CA ALA A 100 13.96 -12.47 22.26
C ALA A 100 12.86 -13.34 22.87
N ALA A 101 12.68 -14.52 22.27
CA ALA A 101 11.90 -15.63 22.80
C ALA A 101 10.44 -15.28 23.16
N GLN A 102 9.77 -14.54 22.27
CA GLN A 102 8.34 -14.27 22.34
C GLN A 102 7.57 -15.28 21.51
N THR A 103 6.36 -15.61 21.93
CA THR A 103 5.36 -16.21 21.03
C THR A 103 4.83 -15.15 20.07
N ARG A 104 4.24 -15.57 18.94
CA ARG A 104 3.59 -14.65 17.99
C ARG A 104 2.58 -13.73 18.67
N ASP A 105 1.66 -14.29 19.45
CA ASP A 105 0.59 -13.54 20.13
C ASP A 105 1.13 -12.54 21.15
N GLN A 106 2.21 -12.91 21.87
CA GLN A 106 2.89 -12.00 22.79
C GLN A 106 3.59 -10.85 22.04
N CYS A 107 4.21 -11.15 20.91
CA CYS A 107 4.85 -10.14 20.09
C CYS A 107 3.85 -9.11 19.54
N GLU A 108 2.72 -9.60 19.01
CA GLU A 108 1.61 -8.75 18.55
C GLU A 108 1.02 -7.92 19.70
N SER A 109 0.90 -8.50 20.90
CA SER A 109 0.42 -7.79 22.09
C SER A 109 1.38 -6.69 22.57
N LEU A 110 2.67 -6.82 22.29
CA LEU A 110 3.68 -5.79 22.54
C LEU A 110 3.73 -4.73 21.42
N GLY A 111 2.91 -4.86 20.37
CA GLY A 111 2.93 -3.98 19.21
C GLY A 111 4.17 -4.16 18.34
N GLY A 112 4.80 -5.33 18.37
CA GLY A 112 5.96 -5.68 17.56
C GLY A 112 5.64 -6.67 16.44
N SER A 113 6.60 -6.85 15.54
CA SER A 113 6.54 -7.82 14.45
C SER A 113 7.35 -9.09 14.79
N TYR A 114 6.75 -10.26 14.60
CA TYR A 114 7.36 -11.56 14.89
C TYR A 114 8.20 -12.02 13.69
N GLN A 115 9.50 -12.18 13.90
CA GLN A 115 10.48 -12.39 12.82
C GLN A 115 10.73 -13.86 12.46
N GLY A 116 9.81 -14.73 12.89
CA GLY A 116 9.88 -16.15 12.62
C GLY A 116 10.51 -16.95 13.77
N HIS A 117 10.33 -18.27 13.65
CA HIS A 117 10.75 -19.26 14.62
C HIS A 117 12.23 -19.65 14.36
N LEU A 118 13.00 -19.95 15.42
CA LEU A 118 14.46 -20.25 15.44
C LEU A 118 15.42 -19.07 15.22
N GLU A 119 14.93 -17.91 14.85
CA GLU A 119 15.77 -16.71 14.76
C GLU A 119 16.08 -16.15 16.16
N THR A 120 17.16 -15.39 16.29
CA THR A 120 17.52 -14.70 17.54
C THR A 120 17.63 -13.20 17.30
N CYS A 121 17.58 -12.40 18.36
CA CYS A 121 17.86 -10.97 18.26
C CYS A 121 19.30 -10.65 17.82
N ASP A 122 20.19 -11.64 17.77
CA ASP A 122 21.54 -11.48 17.22
C ASP A 122 21.59 -11.75 15.70
N SER A 123 20.62 -12.50 15.15
CA SER A 123 20.51 -12.79 13.71
C SER A 123 19.52 -11.87 13.00
N VAL A 124 18.61 -11.25 13.75
CA VAL A 124 17.56 -10.36 13.24
C VAL A 124 17.93 -8.90 13.51
N ASP A 125 18.01 -8.13 12.44
CA ASP A 125 18.32 -6.71 12.50
C ASP A 125 17.02 -5.87 12.59
N CYS A 126 16.50 -5.73 13.81
CA CYS A 126 15.32 -4.90 14.05
C CYS A 126 15.57 -3.40 13.79
N ASP A 127 16.84 -2.97 13.71
CA ASP A 127 17.27 -1.60 13.45
C ASP A 127 17.44 -1.30 11.95
N ALA A 128 17.08 -2.24 11.05
CA ALA A 128 17.16 -2.04 9.60
C ALA A 128 15.80 -1.92 8.91
N ASP A 129 14.71 -2.36 9.56
CA ASP A 129 13.41 -2.49 8.92
C ASP A 129 12.51 -1.27 9.14
N GLY A 130 11.71 -0.99 8.12
CA GLY A 130 10.62 -0.02 8.12
C GLY A 130 9.66 -0.28 6.96
N ALA A 131 8.55 0.43 6.96
CA ALA A 131 7.47 0.28 6.01
C ALA A 131 7.90 0.84 4.68
N CYS A 132 7.87 -0.02 3.66
CA CYS A 132 8.00 0.37 2.28
C CYS A 132 6.61 0.48 1.68
N CYS A 133 6.15 1.70 1.44
CA CYS A 133 4.85 1.98 0.84
C CYS A 133 4.95 2.04 -0.68
N PHE A 134 4.06 1.34 -1.37
CA PHE A 134 3.92 1.42 -2.83
C PHE A 134 2.77 2.34 -3.21
N SER A 135 2.78 2.81 -4.47
CA SER A 135 1.76 3.73 -4.99
C SER A 135 0.35 3.15 -5.04
N ASP A 136 0.22 1.82 -5.05
CA ASP A 136 -1.07 1.11 -4.98
C ASP A 136 -1.56 0.90 -3.52
N GLY A 137 -0.85 1.45 -2.53
CA GLY A 137 -1.14 1.30 -1.11
C GLY A 137 -0.66 -0.03 -0.52
N GLN A 138 0.02 -0.89 -1.29
CA GLN A 138 0.68 -2.05 -0.72
C GLN A 138 1.81 -1.62 0.22
N CYS A 139 2.01 -2.40 1.27
CA CYS A 139 3.05 -2.16 2.25
C CYS A 139 3.81 -3.45 2.55
N PHE A 140 5.14 -3.34 2.59
CA PHE A 140 6.00 -4.42 3.05
C PHE A 140 7.09 -3.87 3.99
N ASP A 141 7.35 -4.57 5.10
CA ASP A 141 8.42 -4.22 6.04
C ASP A 141 9.76 -4.72 5.49
N THR A 142 10.69 -3.80 5.22
CA THR A 142 11.99 -4.10 4.61
C THR A 142 12.99 -2.99 4.93
N THR A 143 14.21 -3.13 4.45
CA THR A 143 15.26 -2.12 4.64
C THR A 143 15.12 -0.97 3.64
N GLU A 144 15.60 0.23 3.98
CA GLU A 144 15.61 1.39 3.06
C GLU A 144 16.25 1.04 1.69
N PRO A 145 17.44 0.38 1.61
CA PRO A 145 18.04 0.02 0.33
C PRO A 145 17.20 -0.96 -0.50
N GLU A 146 16.50 -1.88 0.15
CA GLU A 146 15.62 -2.82 -0.54
C GLU A 146 14.35 -2.13 -1.02
N CYS A 147 13.78 -1.23 -0.20
CA CYS A 147 12.61 -0.44 -0.57
C CYS A 147 12.86 0.40 -1.83
N ASP A 148 14.02 1.07 -1.90
CA ASP A 148 14.44 1.85 -3.07
C ASP A 148 14.58 0.97 -4.33
N VAL A 149 15.11 -0.25 -4.18
CA VAL A 149 15.26 -1.20 -5.29
C VAL A 149 13.90 -1.67 -5.80
N PHE A 150 12.93 -1.85 -4.91
CA PHE A 150 11.56 -2.20 -5.28
C PHE A 150 10.75 -0.99 -5.77
N GLY A 151 11.27 0.23 -5.62
CA GLY A 151 10.63 1.47 -6.08
C GLY A 151 9.49 1.95 -5.18
N GLY A 152 9.49 1.55 -3.90
CA GLY A 152 8.57 2.07 -2.90
C GLY A 152 9.16 3.28 -2.15
N GLU A 153 8.33 3.91 -1.34
CA GLU A 153 8.71 5.02 -0.46
C GLU A 153 8.87 4.53 0.98
N TYR A 154 10.10 4.61 1.49
CA TYR A 154 10.44 4.19 2.84
C TYR A 154 9.93 5.21 3.88
N GLN A 155 9.06 4.76 4.79
CA GLN A 155 8.42 5.62 5.80
C GLN A 155 9.32 5.95 6.99
N GLY A 156 10.55 5.42 7.01
CA GLY A 156 11.53 5.62 8.06
C GLY A 156 11.68 4.42 8.99
N LEU A 157 12.79 4.44 9.73
CA LEU A 157 13.19 3.31 10.57
C LEU A 157 12.19 3.04 11.70
N GLY A 158 11.80 1.77 11.85
CA GLY A 158 10.91 1.32 12.91
C GLY A 158 9.46 1.79 12.77
N VAL A 159 9.08 2.39 11.63
CA VAL A 159 7.69 2.61 11.24
C VAL A 159 7.28 1.38 10.44
N PHE A 160 6.50 0.46 11.00
CA PHE A 160 6.10 -0.77 10.30
C PHE A 160 4.76 -0.63 9.59
N CYS A 161 4.45 -1.50 8.63
CA CYS A 161 3.21 -1.52 7.85
C CYS A 161 1.94 -1.59 8.72
N ALA A 162 2.03 -2.18 9.91
CA ALA A 162 0.93 -2.21 10.86
C ALA A 162 0.57 -0.81 11.43
N ALA A 163 1.53 0.12 11.42
CA ALA A 163 1.38 1.49 11.91
C ALA A 163 1.47 2.55 10.80
N ALA A 164 2.05 2.21 9.65
CA ALA A 164 2.16 3.07 8.49
C ALA A 164 0.82 3.16 7.75
N THR A 165 0.38 4.39 7.47
CA THR A 165 -0.70 4.65 6.51
C THR A 165 -0.09 4.80 5.12
N CYS A 166 0.02 3.69 4.39
CA CYS A 166 0.33 3.73 2.97
C CYS A 166 -0.94 4.12 2.20
N ASP A 167 -1.24 5.41 2.20
CA ASP A 167 -2.34 5.92 1.39
C ASP A 167 -2.00 5.70 -0.09
N PRO A 168 -2.92 5.12 -0.87
CA PRO A 168 -2.72 4.98 -2.31
C PRO A 168 -2.42 6.34 -2.93
N MET A 169 -1.41 6.37 -3.80
CA MET A 169 -0.97 7.57 -4.49
C MET A 169 -1.38 7.49 -5.96
N GLY A 170 -1.59 8.64 -6.56
CA GLY A 170 -2.02 8.75 -7.94
C GLY A 170 -1.63 10.08 -8.54
N ALA A 171 -1.82 10.21 -9.85
CA ALA A 171 -1.62 11.45 -10.56
C ALA A 171 -2.64 12.49 -10.10
N CYS A 172 -2.13 13.62 -9.62
CA CYS A 172 -2.89 14.82 -9.34
C CYS A 172 -2.61 15.85 -10.43
N CYS A 173 -3.64 16.12 -11.23
CA CYS A 173 -3.61 16.99 -12.38
C CYS A 173 -4.09 18.39 -12.02
N PHE A 174 -3.32 19.39 -12.43
CA PHE A 174 -3.66 20.80 -12.26
C PHE A 174 -4.26 21.39 -13.53
N ALA A 175 -5.00 22.49 -13.40
CA ALA A 175 -5.62 23.19 -14.53
C ALA A 175 -4.60 23.75 -15.54
N ASP A 176 -3.37 24.05 -15.10
CA ASP A 176 -2.28 24.49 -15.96
C ASP A 176 -1.60 23.35 -16.74
N GLY A 177 -2.08 22.11 -16.57
CA GLY A 177 -1.54 20.90 -17.19
C GLY A 177 -0.33 20.32 -16.46
N SER A 178 0.11 20.92 -15.35
CA SER A 178 1.13 20.30 -14.50
C SER A 178 0.56 19.08 -13.75
N CYS A 179 1.45 18.22 -13.27
CA CYS A 179 1.06 17.00 -12.55
C CYS A 179 2.04 16.68 -11.43
N VAL A 180 1.50 16.22 -10.30
CA VAL A 180 2.28 15.65 -9.19
C VAL A 180 1.66 14.33 -8.76
N THR A 181 2.48 13.35 -8.38
CA THR A 181 1.99 12.12 -7.75
C THR A 181 1.79 12.40 -6.26
N THR A 182 0.56 12.27 -5.75
CA THR A 182 0.23 12.50 -4.34
C THR A 182 -1.00 11.68 -3.93
N THR A 183 -1.41 11.76 -2.67
CA THR A 183 -2.61 11.07 -2.18
C THR A 183 -3.87 11.79 -2.66
N ALA A 184 -4.99 11.07 -2.80
CA ALA A 184 -6.28 11.66 -3.18
C ALA A 184 -6.69 12.83 -2.27
N ALA A 185 -6.46 12.68 -0.95
CA ALA A 185 -6.76 13.70 0.05
C ALA A 185 -5.93 14.97 -0.14
N SER A 186 -4.63 14.83 -0.45
CA SER A 186 -3.76 15.98 -0.71
C SER A 186 -4.09 16.64 -2.03
N CYS A 187 -4.38 15.84 -3.06
CA CYS A 187 -4.74 16.36 -4.38
C CYS A 187 -5.97 17.27 -4.31
N ILE A 188 -7.05 16.79 -3.70
CA ILE A 188 -8.32 17.52 -3.63
C ILE A 188 -8.28 18.58 -2.52
N GLY A 189 -7.70 18.26 -1.36
CA GLY A 189 -7.81 19.09 -0.15
C GLY A 189 -6.71 20.14 0.03
N VAL A 190 -5.53 19.94 -0.56
CA VAL A 190 -4.38 20.85 -0.43
C VAL A 190 -4.10 21.58 -1.73
N PHE A 191 -4.15 20.83 -2.84
CA PHE A 191 -3.72 21.31 -4.14
C PHE A 191 -4.86 21.80 -5.03
N ASP A 192 -6.13 21.54 -4.65
CA ASP A 192 -7.32 21.83 -5.45
C ASP A 192 -7.21 21.27 -6.89
N GLY A 193 -6.53 20.12 -7.01
CA GLY A 193 -6.29 19.43 -8.26
C GLY A 193 -7.27 18.29 -8.50
N PHE A 194 -7.26 17.77 -9.73
CA PHE A 194 -8.06 16.63 -10.11
C PHE A 194 -7.27 15.33 -9.95
N TYR A 195 -7.80 14.40 -9.17
CA TYR A 195 -7.14 13.11 -8.91
C TYR A 195 -7.57 12.06 -9.93
N GLU A 196 -6.61 11.49 -10.67
CA GLU A 196 -6.88 10.49 -11.71
C GLU A 196 -7.16 9.08 -11.17
N GLY A 197 -6.95 8.88 -9.87
CA GLY A 197 -7.17 7.61 -9.18
C GLY A 197 -5.88 6.92 -8.74
N ASP A 198 -6.03 5.92 -7.88
CA ASP A 198 -4.92 5.23 -7.23
C ASP A 198 -4.08 4.43 -8.23
N GLY A 199 -2.76 4.43 -8.04
CA GLY A 199 -1.79 3.75 -8.91
C GLY A 199 -1.60 4.42 -10.27
N THR A 200 -2.26 5.56 -10.55
CA THR A 200 -2.02 6.31 -11.79
C THR A 200 -0.73 7.12 -11.71
N ALA A 201 0.03 7.16 -12.80
CA ALA A 201 1.26 7.94 -12.89
C ALA A 201 1.01 9.23 -13.68
N CYS A 202 1.75 10.29 -13.35
CA CYS A 202 1.72 11.52 -14.14
C CYS A 202 2.12 11.25 -15.60
N PRO A 203 1.30 11.65 -16.59
CA PRO A 203 1.62 11.37 -17.99
C PRO A 203 2.89 12.11 -18.43
N PRO A 204 3.71 11.49 -19.30
CA PRO A 204 4.85 12.18 -19.90
C PRO A 204 4.34 13.29 -20.83
N GLY A 205 4.45 14.54 -20.37
CA GLY A 205 3.90 15.73 -21.05
C GLY A 205 2.91 16.53 -20.22
N GLY A 206 2.57 16.07 -19.01
CA GLY A 206 1.58 16.72 -18.15
C GLY A 206 0.18 16.16 -18.37
N CYS A 207 -0.80 16.76 -17.70
CA CYS A 207 -2.20 16.36 -17.82
C CYS A 207 -2.91 17.12 -18.92
N GLU A 208 -3.92 16.48 -19.49
CA GLU A 208 -4.83 17.14 -20.43
C GLU A 208 -5.80 18.05 -19.63
N PRO A 209 -6.07 19.29 -20.08
CA PRO A 209 -6.99 20.17 -19.38
C PRO A 209 -8.39 19.55 -19.27
N ARG A 210 -9.12 19.93 -18.22
CA ARG A 210 -10.51 19.51 -18.01
C ARG A 210 -11.47 20.66 -18.21
N GLY A 211 -12.69 20.34 -18.64
CA GLY A 211 -13.75 21.33 -18.88
C GLY A 211 -15.06 20.71 -19.33
N ALA A 212 -16.00 21.55 -19.76
CA ALA A 212 -17.30 21.16 -20.24
C ALA A 212 -17.22 20.54 -21.64
N CYS A 213 -18.00 19.49 -21.85
CA CYS A 213 -18.16 18.79 -23.12
C CYS A 213 -19.64 18.75 -23.49
N CYS A 214 -19.99 19.27 -24.66
CA CYS A 214 -21.34 19.22 -25.20
C CYS A 214 -21.53 18.01 -26.10
N LEU A 215 -22.41 17.10 -25.72
CA LEU A 215 -22.71 15.88 -26.47
C LEU A 215 -23.79 16.14 -27.54
N ALA A 216 -23.90 15.22 -28.50
CA ALA A 216 -24.85 15.34 -29.63
C ALA A 216 -26.33 15.39 -29.19
N ASP A 217 -26.66 14.84 -28.02
CA ASP A 217 -28.01 14.92 -27.42
C ASP A 217 -28.24 16.21 -26.62
N ARG A 218 -27.29 17.16 -26.67
CA ARG A 218 -27.30 18.45 -25.98
C ARG A 218 -27.14 18.34 -24.47
N SER A 219 -26.74 17.17 -23.97
CA SER A 219 -26.31 17.07 -22.59
C SER A 219 -24.92 17.68 -22.41
N CYS A 220 -24.72 18.34 -21.26
CA CYS A 220 -23.42 18.85 -20.85
C CYS A 220 -22.76 17.87 -19.87
N LEU A 221 -21.56 17.43 -20.21
CA LEU A 221 -20.67 16.67 -19.34
C LEU A 221 -19.59 17.59 -18.78
N SER A 222 -19.56 17.78 -17.46
CA SER A 222 -18.52 18.54 -16.77
C SER A 222 -17.25 17.71 -16.57
N ASP A 223 -16.12 18.38 -16.35
CA ASP A 223 -14.83 17.78 -15.99
C ASP A 223 -14.30 16.73 -16.99
N ALA A 224 -14.68 16.83 -18.27
CA ALA A 224 -14.18 15.97 -19.33
C ALA A 224 -12.82 16.45 -19.85
N THR A 225 -11.96 15.53 -20.29
CA THR A 225 -10.78 15.89 -21.09
C THR A 225 -11.17 16.09 -22.57
N PRO A 226 -10.41 16.85 -23.37
CA PRO A 226 -10.58 16.95 -24.82
C PRO A 226 -10.69 15.59 -25.52
N SER A 227 -9.83 14.64 -25.16
CA SER A 227 -9.85 13.27 -25.67
C SER A 227 -11.13 12.52 -25.30
N GLN A 228 -11.54 12.56 -24.02
CA GLN A 228 -12.80 11.94 -23.57
C GLN A 228 -14.01 12.55 -24.28
N CYS A 229 -14.01 13.87 -24.48
CA CYS A 229 -15.08 14.55 -25.18
C CYS A 229 -15.17 14.14 -26.65
N ALA A 230 -14.01 14.06 -27.34
CA ALA A 230 -13.94 13.63 -28.72
C ALA A 230 -14.37 12.17 -28.91
N ASP A 231 -13.99 11.27 -28.00
CA ASP A 231 -14.38 9.85 -28.04
C ASP A 231 -15.90 9.65 -27.87
N LEU A 232 -16.56 10.55 -27.13
CA LEU A 232 -18.02 10.61 -27.01
C LEU A 232 -18.71 11.31 -28.19
N GLY A 233 -17.95 11.79 -29.18
CA GLY A 233 -18.47 12.56 -30.31
C GLY A 233 -19.02 13.94 -29.91
N GLY A 234 -18.57 14.47 -28.77
CA GLY A 234 -18.93 15.79 -28.27
C GLY A 234 -17.97 16.90 -28.67
N ALA A 235 -18.36 18.14 -28.41
CA ALA A 235 -17.56 19.34 -28.58
C ALA A 235 -17.01 19.81 -27.23
N PHE A 236 -15.69 19.87 -27.10
CA PHE A 236 -15.02 20.36 -25.89
C PHE A 236 -15.01 21.89 -25.89
N ILE A 237 -15.64 22.50 -24.89
CA ILE A 237 -15.83 23.97 -24.85
C ILE A 237 -14.53 24.68 -24.51
N GLY A 238 -13.71 24.09 -23.63
CA GLY A 238 -12.41 24.62 -23.26
C GLY A 238 -12.02 24.28 -21.83
N PRO A 239 -10.74 24.51 -21.45
CA PRO A 239 -10.29 24.34 -20.07
C PRO A 239 -11.11 25.20 -19.09
N GLU A 240 -11.34 24.68 -17.88
CA GLU A 240 -12.02 25.38 -16.77
C GLU A 240 -13.45 25.87 -17.09
N THR A 241 -14.10 25.27 -18.09
CA THR A 241 -15.50 25.51 -18.39
C THR A 241 -16.40 24.52 -17.65
N PHE A 242 -17.61 24.94 -17.29
CA PHE A 242 -18.55 24.16 -16.49
C PHE A 242 -19.92 24.09 -17.17
N CYS A 243 -20.74 23.13 -16.77
CA CYS A 243 -22.10 22.96 -17.26
C CYS A 243 -23.13 23.93 -16.65
N VAL A 244 -22.68 24.92 -15.88
CA VAL A 244 -23.55 25.91 -15.25
C VAL A 244 -22.88 27.29 -15.33
N PRO A 245 -23.47 28.26 -16.06
CA PRO A 245 -24.67 28.14 -16.91
C PRO A 245 -24.45 27.10 -18.03
N ASP A 246 -25.53 26.44 -18.49
CA ASP A 246 -25.43 25.32 -19.44
C ASP A 246 -24.92 25.81 -20.81
N PRO A 247 -23.67 25.46 -21.19
CA PRO A 247 -23.09 25.86 -22.47
C PRO A 247 -23.67 25.05 -23.64
N CYS A 248 -24.40 23.97 -23.35
CA CYS A 248 -24.95 23.06 -24.35
C CYS A 248 -26.43 23.34 -24.66
N VAL A 249 -27.04 24.30 -23.97
CA VAL A 249 -28.36 24.84 -24.36
C VAL A 249 -28.16 25.60 -25.67
N ALA A 250 -28.93 25.19 -26.67
CA ALA A 250 -28.99 25.80 -28.00
C ALA A 250 -28.88 27.32 -27.90
N CYS A 251 -28.04 27.93 -28.74
CA CYS A 251 -28.16 29.35 -29.02
C CYS A 251 -29.63 29.61 -29.34
N PRO A 252 -30.37 30.34 -28.52
CA PRO A 252 -31.77 30.62 -28.82
C PRO A 252 -31.92 31.39 -30.15
N ALA A 253 -30.82 32.01 -30.58
CA ALA A 253 -30.65 32.70 -31.85
C ALA A 253 -30.20 31.83 -33.04
N ASP A 254 -29.93 30.52 -32.88
CA ASP A 254 -29.75 29.58 -34.01
C ASP A 254 -31.12 28.98 -34.35
N LEU A 255 -31.80 29.64 -35.28
CA LEU A 255 -33.19 29.41 -35.62
C LEU A 255 -33.36 28.36 -36.71
N ASP A 256 -32.30 28.11 -37.51
CA ASP A 256 -32.30 27.09 -38.55
C ASP A 256 -31.63 25.77 -38.12
N GLY A 257 -31.02 25.74 -36.92
CA GLY A 257 -30.41 24.56 -36.32
C GLY A 257 -29.08 24.19 -36.98
N SER A 258 -28.38 25.16 -37.55
CA SER A 258 -27.11 24.97 -38.25
C SER A 258 -25.92 24.80 -37.31
N GLY A 259 -26.05 25.17 -36.04
CA GLY A 259 -24.97 25.21 -35.06
C GLY A 259 -24.19 26.53 -35.06
N ASP A 260 -24.59 27.52 -35.88
CA ASP A 260 -24.02 28.86 -35.93
C ASP A 260 -25.16 29.90 -35.90
N VAL A 261 -25.02 30.98 -35.13
CA VAL A 261 -25.89 32.17 -35.25
C VAL A 261 -25.33 33.05 -36.37
N GLY A 262 -25.97 32.99 -37.53
CA GLY A 262 -25.47 33.59 -38.76
C GLY A 262 -26.45 34.50 -39.49
N PHE A 263 -26.15 34.75 -40.76
CA PHE A 263 -26.99 35.59 -41.61
C PHE A 263 -28.36 34.96 -41.86
N THR A 264 -28.47 33.64 -41.86
CA THR A 264 -29.74 32.93 -42.05
C THR A 264 -30.68 33.16 -40.87
N ASP A 265 -30.17 33.14 -39.64
CA ASP A 265 -30.94 33.41 -38.42
C ASP A 265 -31.34 34.88 -38.31
N LEU A 266 -30.44 35.79 -38.70
CA LEU A 266 -30.76 37.20 -38.84
C LEU A 266 -31.91 37.43 -39.82
N LEU A 267 -31.91 36.72 -40.95
CA LEU A 267 -32.99 36.79 -41.92
C LEU A 267 -34.30 36.21 -41.37
N ALA A 268 -34.26 35.14 -40.58
CA ALA A 268 -35.44 34.58 -39.94
C ALA A 268 -36.15 35.63 -39.07
N VAL A 269 -35.43 36.29 -38.15
CA VAL A 269 -35.96 37.37 -37.28
C VAL A 269 -36.51 38.54 -38.10
N LEU A 270 -35.79 38.98 -39.14
CA LEU A 270 -36.23 40.11 -39.98
C LEU A 270 -37.45 39.76 -40.85
N SER A 271 -37.63 38.47 -41.20
CA SER A 271 -38.73 38.01 -42.05
C SER A 271 -40.06 37.83 -41.31
N GLN A 272 -40.01 37.70 -39.99
CA GLN A 272 -41.16 37.41 -39.12
C GLN A 272 -41.44 38.55 -38.12
N TRP A 273 -41.13 39.80 -38.49
CA TRP A 273 -41.26 40.96 -37.61
C TRP A 273 -42.70 41.26 -37.18
N GLY A 274 -42.92 41.48 -35.88
CA GLY A 274 -44.22 41.80 -35.30
C GLY A 274 -44.80 40.70 -34.39
N PRO A 275 -46.12 40.71 -34.13
CA PRO A 275 -46.72 39.85 -33.12
C PRO A 275 -46.57 38.37 -33.39
N CYS A 276 -46.04 37.65 -32.39
CA CYS A 276 -45.82 36.24 -32.48
C CYS A 276 -45.94 35.56 -31.12
N ALA A 277 -47.06 34.88 -30.89
CA ALA A 277 -47.34 34.29 -29.58
C ALA A 277 -46.59 32.98 -29.30
N ALA A 278 -45.96 32.36 -30.32
CA ALA A 278 -45.23 31.09 -30.21
C ALA A 278 -44.46 30.77 -31.51
N CYS A 279 -43.52 31.61 -31.93
CA CYS A 279 -42.57 31.26 -32.99
C CYS A 279 -41.12 31.26 -32.48
N PRO A 280 -40.22 30.51 -33.15
CA PRO A 280 -38.80 30.47 -32.80
C PRO A 280 -38.11 31.84 -32.80
N GLU A 281 -38.59 32.77 -33.63
CA GLU A 281 -38.02 34.11 -33.79
C GLU A 281 -38.28 35.06 -32.60
N ASP A 282 -39.22 34.73 -31.69
CA ASP A 282 -39.44 35.41 -30.40
C ASP A 282 -38.49 34.80 -29.35
N ILE A 283 -37.24 35.24 -29.41
CA ILE A 283 -36.10 34.69 -28.67
C ILE A 283 -36.20 35.04 -27.18
N ASP A 284 -36.72 36.23 -26.86
CA ASP A 284 -36.87 36.70 -25.47
C ASP A 284 -38.23 36.35 -24.84
N GLY A 285 -39.16 35.79 -25.62
CA GLY A 285 -40.46 35.30 -25.16
C GLY A 285 -41.43 36.43 -24.82
N SER A 286 -41.26 37.61 -25.42
CA SER A 286 -42.09 38.79 -25.16
C SER A 286 -43.47 38.73 -25.82
N GLY A 287 -43.66 37.81 -26.78
CA GLY A 287 -44.88 37.68 -27.59
C GLY A 287 -44.87 38.51 -28.88
N ASP A 288 -43.77 39.19 -29.19
CA ASP A 288 -43.56 39.97 -30.40
C ASP A 288 -42.10 39.79 -30.89
N VAL A 289 -41.89 39.51 -32.18
CA VAL A 289 -40.55 39.54 -32.80
C VAL A 289 -40.17 40.98 -33.09
N GLY A 290 -39.14 41.49 -32.41
CA GLY A 290 -38.78 42.89 -32.46
C GLY A 290 -37.30 43.18 -32.29
N PHE A 291 -37.00 44.39 -31.82
CA PHE A 291 -35.62 44.85 -31.69
C PHE A 291 -34.82 44.08 -30.63
N ALA A 292 -35.48 43.53 -29.62
CA ALA A 292 -34.84 42.71 -28.60
C ALA A 292 -34.34 41.37 -29.19
N ASP A 293 -35.14 40.71 -30.02
CA ASP A 293 -34.77 39.47 -30.72
C ASP A 293 -33.67 39.71 -31.76
N LEU A 294 -33.75 40.83 -32.47
CA LEU A 294 -32.69 41.25 -33.39
C LEU A 294 -31.36 41.46 -32.65
N LEU A 295 -31.40 42.08 -31.47
CA LEU A 295 -30.21 42.23 -30.63
C LEU A 295 -29.70 40.89 -30.12
N ALA A 296 -30.57 39.94 -29.77
CA ALA A 296 -30.16 38.59 -29.36
C ALA A 296 -29.30 37.94 -30.44
N VAL A 297 -29.76 37.91 -31.70
CA VAL A 297 -29.00 37.39 -32.85
C VAL A 297 -27.67 38.13 -33.08
N LEU A 298 -27.69 39.47 -33.05
CA LEU A 298 -26.48 40.26 -33.31
C LEU A 298 -25.45 40.19 -32.17
N SER A 299 -25.89 39.92 -30.94
CA SER A 299 -25.02 39.84 -29.77
C SER A 299 -24.31 38.49 -29.62
N THR A 300 -24.83 37.45 -30.28
CA THR A 300 -24.28 36.08 -30.25
C THR A 300 -23.85 35.58 -31.63
N PHE A 301 -23.59 36.48 -32.58
CA PHE A 301 -23.24 36.14 -33.96
C PHE A 301 -21.94 35.32 -34.03
N GLY A 302 -21.98 34.17 -34.70
CA GLY A 302 -20.89 33.20 -34.74
C GLY A 302 -21.33 31.80 -34.28
N PRO A 303 -20.38 30.86 -34.13
CA PRO A 303 -20.69 29.50 -33.71
C PRO A 303 -21.33 29.44 -32.34
N CYS A 304 -22.27 28.50 -32.20
CA CYS A 304 -22.80 28.10 -30.91
C CYS A 304 -21.72 27.34 -30.14
N MET A 305 -21.20 27.97 -29.09
CA MET A 305 -20.22 27.39 -28.17
C MET A 305 -20.75 27.44 -26.74
#